data_AF-A0A1V9YGT1-F1
#
_entry.id   AF-A0A1V9YGT1-F1
#
_cell.length_a   1.000
_cell.length_b   1.000
_cell.length_c   1.000
_cell.angle_alpha   90.00
_cell.angle_beta   90.00
_cell.angle_gamma   90.00
#
_symmetry.space_group_name_H-M   'P 1'
#
loop_
_entity.id
_entity.type
_entity.pdbx_description
1 polymer ?
#
loop_
_entity_poly.entity_id
_entity_poly.type
_entity_poly.pdbx_seq_one_letter_code
_entity_poly.pdbx_strand_id
1 'polypeptide(L)'
;MVAGAGRTRRLCIQVERASNLPATDPDRNVSDPYVVIVLGPHTWQSQLARNTLNPEWHDQVCEFLVTDAEVAEHPELLIYVNDLDTLAVEDALGVARFPLTNWVGATNFKDATVQAYPLMSKYPDVEAVVHLKMCFEGWCSTFTVCVWENQRWAPGVDRWSKDYLVPSIDRQPWTGPESSGSHFNDAVPPVPAHFHSKGSWQFVTSDSDCEGWLYARSFKGPWKKQMLSTHMVRCRAWTNEYCLVTSPAKPDFAPKAHSF
;
A
#
# COMPACT_ATOMS: atom_id res chain seq x y z
N MET A 1 -32.98 -5.53 -13.39
CA MET A 1 -31.65 -5.42 -14.02
C MET A 1 -30.66 -5.08 -12.92
N VAL A 2 -29.81 -6.02 -12.50
CA VAL A 2 -28.73 -5.70 -11.55
C VAL A 2 -27.59 -5.15 -12.38
N ALA A 3 -27.43 -3.84 -12.40
CA ALA A 3 -26.30 -3.19 -13.05
C ALA A 3 -24.99 -3.70 -12.39
N GLY A 4 -24.10 -4.30 -13.19
CA GLY A 4 -22.68 -4.46 -12.91
C GLY A 4 -22.25 -4.85 -11.48
N ALA A 5 -22.84 -5.88 -10.88
CA ALA A 5 -22.35 -6.36 -9.58
C ALA A 5 -20.84 -6.75 -9.66
N GLY A 6 -19.99 -5.95 -9.02
CA GLY A 6 -18.81 -6.42 -8.29
C GLY A 6 -17.67 -7.04 -9.09
N ARG A 7 -17.16 -6.36 -10.12
CA ARG A 7 -15.82 -6.68 -10.65
C ARG A 7 -14.79 -5.86 -9.91
N THR A 8 -14.04 -6.52 -9.03
CA THR A 8 -12.91 -5.92 -8.30
C THR A 8 -11.62 -6.15 -9.05
N ARG A 9 -10.76 -5.14 -9.06
CA ARG A 9 -9.40 -5.15 -9.60
C ARG A 9 -8.45 -4.69 -8.50
N ARG A 10 -7.19 -5.08 -8.63
CA ARG A 10 -6.12 -4.64 -7.73
C ARG A 10 -5.24 -3.61 -8.43
N LEU A 11 -5.05 -2.46 -7.79
CA LEU A 11 -4.08 -1.46 -8.18
C LEU A 11 -2.90 -1.50 -7.20
N CYS A 12 -1.73 -1.89 -7.69
CA CYS A 12 -0.50 -1.97 -6.91
C CYS A 12 0.44 -0.85 -7.33
N ILE A 13 0.94 -0.07 -6.36
CA ILE A 13 1.86 1.05 -6.59
C ILE A 13 3.00 0.94 -5.60
N GLN A 14 4.22 0.80 -6.11
CA GLN A 14 5.43 0.93 -5.31
C GLN A 14 6.05 2.29 -5.56
N VAL A 15 6.25 3.03 -4.48
CA VAL A 15 6.89 4.34 -4.49
C VAL A 15 8.39 4.12 -4.32
N GLU A 16 9.18 4.36 -5.36
CA GLU A 16 10.62 4.07 -5.29
C GLU A 16 11.41 5.24 -4.72
N ARG A 17 11.21 6.43 -5.30
CA ARG A 17 11.90 7.67 -4.92
C ARG A 17 11.23 8.88 -5.54
N ALA A 18 11.63 10.06 -5.10
CA ALA A 18 11.46 11.29 -5.87
C ALA A 18 12.82 11.96 -6.08
N SER A 19 12.89 12.90 -7.01
CA SER A 19 14.14 13.60 -7.33
C SER A 19 13.88 15.04 -7.68
N ASN A 20 14.85 15.88 -7.33
CA ASN A 20 14.82 17.32 -7.57
C ASN A 20 13.54 17.98 -7.02
N LEU A 21 13.14 17.62 -5.79
CA LEU A 21 12.01 18.26 -5.13
C LEU A 21 12.34 19.72 -4.77
N PRO A 22 11.35 20.61 -4.75
CA PRO A 22 11.55 21.98 -4.28
C PRO A 22 11.86 22.01 -2.78
N ALA A 23 12.76 22.91 -2.38
CA ALA A 23 13.10 23.15 -0.97
C ALA A 23 12.03 24.02 -0.30
N THR A 24 11.48 23.55 0.82
CA THR A 24 10.56 24.34 1.67
C THR A 24 11.31 25.19 2.68
N ASP A 25 12.54 24.80 3.04
CA ASP A 25 13.52 25.60 3.78
C ASP A 25 14.64 26.05 2.82
N PRO A 26 14.58 27.27 2.26
CA PRO A 26 15.57 27.75 1.30
C PRO A 26 16.96 27.95 1.91
N ASP A 27 17.06 28.25 3.20
CA ASP A 27 18.33 28.49 3.89
C ASP A 27 19.12 27.18 4.03
N ARG A 28 18.41 26.08 4.30
CA ARG A 28 19.01 24.74 4.43
C ARG A 28 18.98 23.95 3.13
N ASN A 29 18.21 24.39 2.14
CA ASN A 29 17.97 23.72 0.86
C ASN A 29 17.50 22.26 1.04
N VAL A 30 16.50 22.06 1.91
CA VAL A 30 15.94 20.75 2.23
C VAL A 30 14.41 20.82 2.36
N SER A 31 13.81 19.63 2.32
CA SER A 31 12.41 19.35 2.65
C SER A 31 12.35 18.04 3.44
N ASP A 32 11.22 17.76 4.08
CA ASP A 32 10.87 16.50 4.71
C ASP A 32 9.73 15.83 3.91
N PRO A 33 9.98 15.29 2.70
CA PRO A 33 8.92 14.81 1.83
C PRO A 33 8.24 13.51 2.27
N TYR A 34 6.97 13.36 1.90
CA TYR A 34 6.22 12.11 1.91
C TYR A 34 5.23 12.07 0.73
N VAL A 35 4.74 10.87 0.40
CA VAL A 35 3.80 10.66 -0.71
C VAL A 35 2.41 10.32 -0.18
N VAL A 36 1.38 10.92 -0.76
CA VAL A 36 -0.03 10.56 -0.58
C VAL A 36 -0.59 10.09 -1.91
N ILE A 37 -1.18 8.90 -1.93
CA ILE A 37 -1.84 8.32 -3.10
C ILE A 37 -3.34 8.32 -2.82
N VAL A 38 -4.14 8.85 -3.75
CA VAL A 38 -5.59 8.97 -3.61
C VAL A 38 -6.30 8.42 -4.85
N LEU A 39 -7.31 7.59 -4.62
CA LEU A 39 -8.24 7.11 -5.64
C LEU A 39 -9.65 7.03 -5.05
N GLY A 40 -10.48 8.03 -5.32
CA GLY A 40 -11.82 8.12 -4.73
C GLY A 40 -11.76 8.10 -3.20
N PRO A 41 -12.39 7.11 -2.52
CA PRO A 41 -12.32 6.99 -1.07
C PRO A 41 -11.00 6.38 -0.56
N HIS A 42 -10.19 5.76 -1.43
CA HIS A 42 -8.95 5.12 -1.04
C HIS A 42 -7.84 6.16 -0.87
N THR A 43 -7.12 6.06 0.25
CA THR A 43 -5.97 6.93 0.53
C THR A 43 -4.87 6.12 1.19
N TRP A 44 -3.63 6.32 0.74
CA TRP A 44 -2.44 5.73 1.34
C TRP A 44 -1.35 6.78 1.49
N GLN A 45 -0.53 6.65 2.53
CA GLN A 45 0.57 7.56 2.83
C GLN A 45 1.88 6.81 3.07
N SER A 46 2.98 7.31 2.49
CA SER A 46 4.32 6.79 2.76
C SER A 46 4.89 7.26 4.10
N GLN A 47 6.01 6.66 4.50
CA GLN A 47 6.85 7.24 5.54
C GLN A 47 7.47 8.57 5.10
N LEU A 48 7.80 9.40 6.11
CA LEU A 48 8.51 10.66 5.93
C LEU A 48 10.00 10.43 5.63
N ALA A 49 10.51 11.08 4.60
CA ALA A 49 11.95 11.12 4.32
C ALA A 49 12.50 12.46 4.79
N ARG A 50 13.40 12.45 5.78
CA ARG A 50 13.87 13.68 6.43
C ARG A 50 15.00 14.37 5.69
N ASN A 51 14.96 15.70 5.65
CA ASN A 51 16.00 16.62 5.19
C ASN A 51 16.59 16.24 3.82
N THR A 52 15.75 15.97 2.82
CA THR A 52 16.20 15.57 1.49
C THR A 52 15.26 16.06 0.40
N LEU A 53 15.85 16.49 -0.72
CA LEU A 53 15.13 16.79 -1.96
C LEU A 53 15.09 15.58 -2.92
N ASN A 54 15.76 14.47 -2.53
CA ASN A 54 15.84 13.23 -3.30
C ASN A 54 15.53 12.03 -2.38
N PRO A 55 14.28 11.92 -1.90
CA PRO A 55 13.88 10.85 -0.98
C PRO A 55 13.80 9.48 -1.66
N GLU A 56 14.03 8.42 -0.89
CA GLU A 56 13.94 7.02 -1.30
C GLU A 56 12.98 6.25 -0.40
N TRP A 57 12.10 5.45 -1.00
CA TRP A 57 11.01 4.70 -0.35
C TRP A 57 10.90 3.26 -0.84
N HIS A 58 12.01 2.61 -1.21
CA HIS A 58 12.05 1.30 -1.87
C HIS A 58 11.12 0.19 -1.34
N ASP A 59 10.74 0.23 -0.06
CA ASP A 59 9.91 -0.77 0.60
C ASP A 59 8.44 -0.33 0.84
N GLN A 60 8.02 0.79 0.26
CA GLN A 60 6.69 1.35 0.42
C GLN A 60 5.79 0.96 -0.77
N VAL A 61 4.89 0.02 -0.51
CA VAL A 61 3.92 -0.50 -1.49
C VAL A 61 2.50 -0.22 -1.00
N CYS A 62 1.72 0.36 -1.89
CA CYS A 62 0.28 0.60 -1.75
C CYS A 62 -0.47 -0.42 -2.60
N GLU A 63 -1.53 -1.03 -2.05
CA GLU A 63 -2.49 -1.82 -2.84
C GLU A 63 -3.91 -1.36 -2.55
N PHE A 64 -4.64 -0.97 -3.60
CA PHE A 64 -6.07 -0.67 -3.53
C PHE A 64 -6.87 -1.79 -4.21
N LEU A 65 -7.95 -2.20 -3.54
CA LEU A 65 -8.97 -3.09 -4.11
C LEU A 65 -10.13 -2.22 -4.58
N VAL A 66 -10.23 -2.03 -5.90
CA VAL A 66 -11.17 -1.08 -6.50
C VAL A 66 -12.14 -1.80 -7.43
N THR A 67 -13.39 -1.39 -7.41
CA THR A 67 -14.42 -1.88 -8.33
C THR A 67 -14.42 -1.09 -9.64
N ASP A 68 -14.89 -1.70 -10.73
CA ASP A 68 -15.08 -0.99 -12.00
C ASP A 68 -16.01 0.25 -11.85
N ALA A 69 -16.94 0.22 -10.89
CA ALA A 69 -17.82 1.35 -10.59
C ALA A 69 -17.07 2.52 -9.92
N GLU A 70 -16.24 2.23 -8.93
CA GLU A 70 -15.38 3.25 -8.29
C GLU A 70 -14.40 3.87 -9.28
N VAL A 71 -13.85 3.06 -10.19
CA VAL A 71 -12.97 3.56 -11.27
C VAL A 71 -13.75 4.42 -12.28
N ALA A 72 -15.02 4.11 -12.54
CA ALA A 72 -15.85 4.93 -13.42
C ALA A 72 -16.23 6.28 -12.77
N GLU A 73 -16.48 6.28 -11.45
CA GLU A 73 -16.80 7.48 -10.66
C GLU A 73 -15.56 8.35 -10.40
N HIS A 74 -14.42 7.71 -10.15
CA HIS A 74 -13.12 8.33 -9.88
C HIS A 74 -12.06 7.82 -10.87
N PRO A 75 -12.08 8.30 -12.13
CA PRO A 75 -11.26 7.75 -13.20
C PRO A 75 -9.77 8.12 -13.12
N GLU A 76 -9.36 8.86 -12.11
CA GLU A 76 -8.02 9.41 -12.00
C GLU A 76 -7.39 9.06 -10.65
N LEU A 77 -6.21 8.45 -10.71
CA LEU A 77 -5.33 8.25 -9.57
C LEU A 77 -4.48 9.51 -9.38
N LEU A 78 -4.45 10.02 -8.16
CA LEU A 78 -3.68 11.21 -7.78
C LEU A 78 -2.52 10.81 -6.87
N ILE A 79 -1.33 11.32 -7.17
CA ILE A 79 -0.13 11.08 -6.38
C ILE A 79 0.46 12.44 -6.02
N TYR A 80 0.32 12.79 -4.75
CA TYR A 80 0.87 14.02 -4.16
C TYR A 80 2.21 13.72 -3.53
N VAL A 81 3.19 14.57 -3.78
CA VAL A 81 4.41 14.63 -2.98
C VAL A 81 4.30 15.87 -2.10
N ASN A 82 4.20 15.67 -0.79
CA ASN A 82 4.01 16.72 0.21
C ASN A 82 5.28 16.90 1.02
N ASP A 83 5.39 18.03 1.71
CA ASP A 83 6.35 18.27 2.77
C ASP A 83 5.68 18.10 4.14
N LEU A 84 6.44 17.85 5.20
CA LEU A 84 5.87 17.72 6.56
C LEU A 84 5.00 18.93 6.95
N ASP A 85 5.38 20.12 6.52
CA ASP A 85 4.70 21.38 6.86
C ASP A 85 3.58 21.74 5.84
N THR A 86 3.24 20.85 4.91
CA THR A 86 2.11 21.04 3.97
C THR A 86 0.78 21.08 4.74
N LEU A 87 0.10 22.23 4.71
CA LEU A 87 -1.19 22.45 5.40
C LEU A 87 -2.41 22.25 4.49
N ALA A 88 -2.25 22.42 3.18
CA ALA A 88 -3.31 22.31 2.19
C ALA A 88 -2.82 21.54 0.95
N VAL A 89 -3.75 20.97 0.17
CA VAL A 89 -3.41 20.16 -1.02
C VAL A 89 -2.70 21.00 -2.08
N GLU A 90 -3.02 22.29 -2.17
CA GLU A 90 -2.37 23.25 -3.06
C GLU A 90 -0.91 23.53 -2.67
N ASP A 91 -0.51 23.17 -1.44
CA ASP A 91 0.85 23.32 -0.93
C ASP A 91 1.73 22.09 -1.12
N ALA A 92 1.24 21.07 -1.84
CA ALA A 92 2.07 19.96 -2.25
C ALA A 92 3.31 20.43 -3.03
N LEU A 93 4.44 19.72 -2.84
CA LEU A 93 5.67 19.91 -3.61
C LEU A 93 5.46 19.58 -5.08
N GLY A 94 4.53 18.67 -5.37
CA GLY A 94 3.99 18.46 -6.71
C GLY A 94 3.00 17.31 -6.79
N VAL A 95 2.34 17.19 -7.94
CA VAL A 95 1.27 16.22 -8.17
C VAL A 95 1.46 15.50 -9.52
N ALA A 96 1.36 14.18 -9.51
CA ALA A 96 1.19 13.37 -10.71
C ALA A 96 -0.23 12.82 -10.79
N ARG A 97 -0.80 12.76 -12.00
CA ARG A 97 -2.18 12.34 -12.24
C ARG A 97 -2.23 11.26 -13.32
N PHE A 98 -3.00 10.21 -13.09
CA PHE A 98 -3.04 9.04 -13.98
C PHE A 98 -4.48 8.63 -14.29
N PRO A 99 -4.93 8.77 -15.55
CA PRO A 99 -6.19 8.20 -15.98
C PRO A 99 -6.16 6.67 -15.93
N LEU A 100 -7.12 6.04 -15.25
CA LEU A 100 -7.22 4.59 -15.11
C LEU A 100 -8.09 3.92 -16.17
N THR A 101 -8.96 4.69 -16.85
CA THR A 101 -9.93 4.17 -17.83
C THR A 101 -9.28 3.52 -19.06
N ASN A 102 -8.09 3.97 -19.45
CA ASN A 102 -7.31 3.44 -20.57
C ASN A 102 -5.92 2.97 -20.12
N TRP A 103 -5.86 2.17 -19.06
CA TRP A 103 -4.60 1.63 -18.55
C TRP A 103 -3.81 0.87 -19.63
N VAL A 104 -2.59 1.32 -19.91
CA VAL A 104 -1.65 0.69 -20.87
C VAL A 104 -0.39 0.15 -20.18
N GLY A 105 -0.32 0.23 -18.85
CA GLY A 105 0.81 -0.26 -18.07
C GLY A 105 0.73 -1.76 -17.78
N ALA A 106 1.56 -2.21 -16.84
CA ALA A 106 1.61 -3.62 -16.46
C ALA A 106 0.29 -4.10 -15.82
N THR A 107 -0.08 -5.34 -16.12
CA THR A 107 -1.24 -6.05 -15.53
C THR A 107 -0.81 -7.18 -14.60
N ASN A 108 0.50 -7.37 -14.42
CA ASN A 108 1.12 -8.20 -13.40
C ASN A 108 2.26 -7.41 -12.75
N PHE A 109 2.29 -7.36 -11.43
CA PHE A 109 3.27 -6.54 -10.71
C PHE A 109 4.72 -6.99 -10.93
N LYS A 110 4.96 -8.27 -11.27
CA LYS A 110 6.30 -8.76 -11.62
C LYS A 110 6.84 -8.12 -12.90
N ASP A 111 5.95 -7.80 -13.83
CA ASP A 111 6.30 -7.22 -15.14
C ASP A 111 6.35 -5.69 -15.08
N ALA A 112 5.83 -5.08 -14.01
CA ALA A 112 5.91 -3.65 -13.82
C ALA A 112 7.38 -3.21 -13.61
N THR A 113 7.75 -2.11 -14.25
CA THR A 113 9.08 -1.49 -14.17
C THR A 113 8.96 -0.11 -13.53
N VAL A 114 10.07 0.36 -12.94
CA VAL A 114 10.13 1.71 -12.39
C VAL A 114 10.12 2.70 -13.55
N GLN A 115 9.17 3.62 -13.53
CA GLN A 115 9.01 4.70 -14.51
C GLN A 115 9.14 6.05 -13.81
N ALA A 116 9.58 7.05 -14.57
CA ALA A 116 9.75 8.42 -14.11
C ALA A 116 8.54 9.26 -14.55
N TYR A 117 7.92 9.96 -13.60
CA TYR A 117 6.74 10.80 -13.85
C TYR A 117 7.01 12.22 -13.37
N PRO A 118 7.03 13.21 -14.26
CA PRO A 118 7.15 14.61 -13.88
C PRO A 118 6.01 15.02 -12.94
N LEU A 119 6.35 15.78 -11.91
CA LEU A 119 5.37 16.35 -10.99
C LEU A 119 4.94 17.73 -11.48
N MET A 120 3.64 17.94 -11.57
CA MET A 120 3.10 19.28 -11.73
C MET A 120 3.27 20.02 -10.41
N SER A 121 4.06 21.10 -10.43
CA SER A 121 4.44 21.83 -9.23
C SER A 121 4.13 23.32 -9.37
N LYS A 122 3.88 23.98 -8.24
CA LYS A 122 3.80 25.45 -8.16
C LYS A 122 5.18 26.13 -8.27
N TYR A 123 6.26 25.36 -8.29
CA TYR A 123 7.64 25.81 -8.47
C TYR A 123 8.07 25.53 -9.93
N PRO A 124 7.78 26.44 -10.88
CA PRO A 124 7.93 26.15 -12.31
C PRO A 124 9.39 25.93 -12.76
N ASP A 125 10.35 26.45 -12.00
CA ASP A 125 11.79 26.31 -12.29
C ASP A 125 12.38 24.99 -11.75
N VAL A 126 11.56 24.17 -11.07
CA VAL A 126 11.98 22.92 -10.46
C VAL A 126 11.39 21.74 -11.22
N GLU A 127 12.24 21.01 -11.93
CA GLU A 127 11.88 19.78 -12.63
C GLU A 127 11.81 18.58 -11.67
N ALA A 128 10.81 18.59 -10.79
CA ALA A 128 10.58 17.53 -9.82
C ALA A 128 9.99 16.27 -10.47
N VAL A 129 10.47 15.09 -10.07
CA VAL A 129 10.06 13.80 -10.65
C VAL A 129 9.79 12.78 -9.56
N VAL A 130 8.68 12.03 -9.67
CA VAL A 130 8.42 10.85 -8.86
C VAL A 130 8.68 9.57 -9.66
N HIS A 131 9.31 8.59 -9.03
CA HIS A 131 9.62 7.30 -9.64
C HIS A 131 8.73 6.23 -9.03
N LEU A 132 7.93 5.59 -9.88
CA LEU A 132 6.90 4.66 -9.45
C LEU A 132 6.95 3.38 -10.27
N LYS A 133 6.65 2.27 -9.62
CA LYS A 133 6.32 1.02 -10.29
C LYS A 133 4.85 0.74 -10.06
N MET A 134 4.07 0.73 -11.14
CA MET A 134 2.61 0.63 -11.07
C MET A 134 2.10 -0.58 -11.85
N CYS A 135 1.09 -1.24 -11.29
CA CYS A 135 0.39 -2.33 -11.94
C CYS A 135 -1.10 -2.22 -11.67
N PHE A 136 -1.91 -2.33 -12.72
CA PHE A 136 -3.36 -2.43 -12.59
C PHE A 136 -3.82 -3.78 -13.10
N GLU A 137 -4.06 -4.69 -12.17
CA GLU A 137 -4.35 -6.09 -12.46
C GLU A 137 -5.72 -6.26 -13.14
N GLY A 138 -5.94 -7.43 -13.73
CA GLY A 138 -7.25 -7.82 -14.25
C GLY A 138 -8.29 -8.02 -13.15
N TRP A 139 -9.47 -8.50 -13.51
CA TRP A 139 -10.49 -8.83 -12.51
C TRP A 139 -10.02 -9.98 -11.62
N CYS A 140 -10.12 -9.76 -10.32
CA CYS A 140 -9.75 -10.75 -9.31
C CYS A 140 -10.98 -11.61 -8.96
N SER A 141 -10.82 -12.93 -8.92
CA SER A 141 -11.77 -13.86 -8.28
C SER A 141 -11.28 -14.33 -6.90
N THR A 142 -9.99 -14.16 -6.65
CA THR A 142 -9.33 -14.36 -5.36
C THR A 142 -8.27 -13.29 -5.17
N PHE A 143 -7.97 -12.93 -3.94
CA PHE A 143 -6.85 -12.07 -3.59
C PHE A 143 -6.35 -12.35 -2.18
N THR A 144 -5.08 -12.05 -1.92
CA THR A 144 -4.47 -12.17 -0.59
C THR A 144 -4.25 -10.79 -0.01
N VAL A 145 -4.69 -10.57 1.23
CA VAL A 145 -4.33 -9.40 2.02
C VAL A 145 -3.13 -9.76 2.89
N CYS A 146 -2.16 -8.85 2.99
CA CYS A 146 -1.01 -8.97 3.87
C CYS A 146 -0.98 -7.79 4.87
N VAL A 147 -0.91 -8.10 6.16
CA VAL A 147 -0.77 -7.12 7.25
C VAL A 147 0.51 -7.43 8.01
N TRP A 148 1.36 -6.42 8.19
CA TRP A 148 2.63 -6.52 8.90
C TRP A 148 2.46 -6.12 10.37
N GLU A 149 2.90 -7.00 11.26
CA GLU A 149 3.14 -6.71 12.67
C GLU A 149 4.55 -6.15 12.82
N ASN A 150 4.71 -5.04 13.55
CA ASN A 150 5.98 -4.35 13.74
C ASN A 150 6.33 -4.24 15.22
N GLN A 151 7.58 -4.52 15.58
CA GLN A 151 8.07 -4.41 16.95
C GLN A 151 9.50 -3.86 17.00
N ARG A 152 9.83 -3.18 18.10
CA ARG A 152 11.18 -2.73 18.40
C ARG A 152 11.73 -3.48 19.61
N TRP A 153 13.04 -3.71 19.58
CA TRP A 153 13.80 -4.22 20.70
C TRP A 153 13.99 -3.13 21.75
N ALA A 154 13.75 -3.44 23.03
CA ALA A 154 14.14 -2.57 24.13
C ALA A 154 15.49 -3.00 24.73
N PRO A 155 16.57 -2.24 24.50
CA PRO A 155 17.83 -2.46 25.21
C PRO A 155 17.61 -2.33 26.72
N GLY A 156 18.05 -3.32 27.48
CA GLY A 156 17.93 -3.35 28.95
C GLY A 156 16.73 -4.14 29.50
N VAL A 157 15.67 -4.34 28.69
CA VAL A 157 14.53 -5.20 29.05
C VAL A 157 14.61 -6.58 28.36
N ASP A 158 15.47 -6.70 27.34
CA ASP A 158 15.72 -7.96 26.60
C ASP A 158 14.43 -8.53 25.97
N ARG A 159 13.60 -7.63 25.42
CA ARG A 159 12.28 -7.98 24.88
C ARG A 159 11.91 -7.14 23.66
N TRP A 160 11.21 -7.80 22.73
CA TRP A 160 10.51 -7.18 21.61
C TRP A 160 9.10 -6.74 22.02
N SER A 161 8.72 -5.50 21.72
CA SER A 161 7.33 -5.04 21.85
C SER A 161 7.01 -3.95 20.83
N LYS A 162 5.72 -3.82 20.49
CA LYS A 162 5.21 -2.65 19.77
C LYS A 162 5.30 -1.37 20.62
N ASP A 163 5.28 -1.50 21.94
CA ASP A 163 5.29 -0.35 22.86
C ASP A 163 6.66 0.35 22.89
N TYR A 164 7.66 -0.28 22.30
CA TYR A 164 9.00 0.30 22.15
C TYR A 164 9.18 0.99 20.80
N LEU A 165 8.22 0.93 19.88
CA LEU A 165 8.30 1.66 18.62
C LEU A 165 8.39 3.16 18.89
N VAL A 166 9.26 3.85 18.16
CA VAL A 166 9.49 5.29 18.27
C VAL A 166 8.66 5.98 17.18
N PRO A 167 7.54 6.65 17.51
CA PRO A 167 6.57 7.13 16.52
C PRO A 167 7.14 8.06 15.44
N SER A 168 8.23 8.77 15.75
CA SER A 168 8.87 9.71 14.82
C SER A 168 9.76 9.07 13.76
N ILE A 169 10.12 7.79 13.91
CA ILE A 169 11.06 7.09 13.00
C ILE A 169 10.60 5.69 12.60
N ASP A 170 9.70 5.08 13.37
CA ASP A 170 9.23 3.72 13.15
C ASP A 170 7.90 3.65 12.42
N ARG A 171 7.63 2.48 11.86
CA ARG A 171 6.30 2.13 11.38
C ARG A 171 5.34 2.00 12.56
N GLN A 172 4.05 2.21 12.28
CA GLN A 172 2.99 1.87 13.22
C GLN A 172 3.03 0.37 13.59
N PRO A 173 2.51 -0.03 14.76
CA PRO A 173 2.48 -1.42 15.18
C PRO A 173 1.92 -2.39 14.14
N TRP A 174 0.94 -1.94 13.35
CA TRP A 174 0.34 -2.71 12.26
C TRP A 174 0.36 -1.90 10.97
N THR A 175 0.79 -2.50 9.87
CA THR A 175 0.85 -1.84 8.55
C THR A 175 0.26 -2.76 7.49
N GLY A 176 -0.74 -2.28 6.78
CA GLY A 176 -1.41 -2.99 5.71
C GLY A 176 -1.12 -2.43 4.33
N PRO A 177 -1.83 -2.91 3.30
CA PRO A 177 -1.65 -2.46 1.93
C PRO A 177 -2.19 -1.05 1.68
N GLU A 178 -3.19 -0.61 2.43
CA GLU A 178 -3.85 0.69 2.25
C GLU A 178 -3.67 1.59 3.49
N SER A 179 -3.70 1.01 4.69
CA SER A 179 -3.67 1.77 5.95
C SER A 179 -2.71 1.18 6.98
N SER A 180 -2.44 1.93 8.04
CA SER A 180 -1.63 1.48 9.18
C SER A 180 -2.24 2.00 10.49
N GLY A 181 -1.92 1.35 11.61
CA GLY A 181 -2.43 1.78 12.90
C GLY A 181 -1.94 0.98 14.10
N SER A 182 -2.57 1.26 15.24
CA SER A 182 -2.17 0.77 16.55
C SER A 182 -2.70 -0.64 16.86
N HIS A 183 -3.76 -1.04 16.15
CA HIS A 183 -4.41 -2.34 16.21
C HIS A 183 -4.39 -3.05 14.86
N PHE A 184 -4.51 -4.38 14.89
CA PHE A 184 -4.50 -5.22 13.69
C PHE A 184 -5.55 -4.77 12.66
N ASN A 185 -6.78 -4.52 13.12
CA ASN A 185 -7.89 -4.14 12.25
C ASN A 185 -7.72 -2.76 11.60
N ASP A 186 -6.90 -1.87 12.18
CA ASP A 186 -6.61 -0.56 11.59
C ASP A 186 -5.82 -0.70 10.27
N ALA A 187 -5.11 -1.81 10.11
CA ALA A 187 -4.29 -2.13 8.96
C ALA A 187 -4.97 -3.11 7.97
N VAL A 188 -6.18 -3.60 8.27
CA VAL A 188 -6.93 -4.43 7.32
C VAL A 188 -7.64 -3.48 6.33
N PRO A 189 -7.40 -3.61 5.02
CA PRO A 189 -8.03 -2.75 4.03
C PRO A 189 -9.55 -3.02 3.95
N PRO A 190 -10.34 -2.07 3.44
CA PRO A 190 -11.73 -2.34 3.11
C PRO A 190 -11.82 -3.50 2.11
N VAL A 191 -12.53 -4.56 2.51
CA VAL A 191 -12.78 -5.73 1.65
C VAL A 191 -14.08 -5.50 0.88
N PRO A 192 -14.07 -5.62 -0.46
CA PRO A 192 -15.29 -5.46 -1.24
C PRO A 192 -16.38 -6.45 -0.81
N ALA A 193 -17.63 -5.98 -0.68
CA ALA A 193 -18.73 -6.74 -0.07
C ALA A 193 -19.06 -8.10 -0.74
N HIS A 194 -18.61 -8.30 -1.98
CA HIS A 194 -18.79 -9.55 -2.74
C HIS A 194 -17.64 -10.55 -2.54
N PHE A 195 -16.74 -10.31 -1.58
CA PHE A 195 -15.70 -11.23 -1.18
C PHE A 195 -15.91 -11.71 0.26
N HIS A 196 -15.50 -12.95 0.52
CA HIS A 196 -15.44 -13.50 1.87
C HIS A 196 -14.07 -14.12 2.11
N SER A 197 -13.66 -14.14 3.38
CA SER A 197 -12.42 -14.78 3.76
C SER A 197 -12.52 -16.31 3.61
N LYS A 198 -11.49 -16.93 3.05
CA LYS A 198 -11.36 -18.39 2.92
C LYS A 198 -10.92 -19.08 4.21
N GLY A 199 -10.49 -18.33 5.23
CA GLY A 199 -9.94 -18.92 6.44
C GLY A 199 -9.54 -17.91 7.51
N SER A 200 -8.72 -18.35 8.44
CA SER A 200 -8.16 -17.47 9.47
C SER A 200 -6.86 -16.84 8.99
N TRP A 201 -6.52 -15.68 9.54
CA TRP A 201 -5.21 -15.08 9.36
C TRP A 201 -4.10 -16.04 9.80
N GLN A 202 -3.04 -16.13 9.01
CA GLN A 202 -1.85 -16.94 9.30
C GLN A 202 -0.60 -16.10 9.10
N PHE A 203 0.42 -16.28 9.94
CA PHE A 203 1.70 -15.62 9.67
C PHE A 203 2.52 -16.43 8.66
N VAL A 204 3.29 -15.71 7.82
CA VAL A 204 4.10 -16.30 6.75
C VAL A 204 5.43 -16.79 7.34
N THR A 205 5.78 -18.05 7.06
CA THR A 205 7.04 -18.67 7.51
C THR A 205 8.04 -19.01 6.40
N SER A 206 7.64 -18.95 5.13
CA SER A 206 8.50 -19.30 3.99
C SER A 206 9.76 -18.42 3.93
N ASP A 207 9.59 -17.14 4.27
CA ASP A 207 10.63 -16.12 4.17
C ASP A 207 11.04 -15.47 5.49
N SER A 208 10.82 -16.15 6.60
CA SER A 208 11.12 -15.66 7.95
C SER A 208 11.77 -16.73 8.84
N ASP A 209 11.89 -16.48 10.14
CA ASP A 209 12.11 -17.55 11.12
C ASP A 209 10.87 -18.44 11.33
N CYS A 210 10.98 -19.44 12.20
CA CYS A 210 9.91 -20.40 12.48
C CYS A 210 8.66 -19.79 13.15
N GLU A 211 8.78 -18.58 13.69
CA GLU A 211 7.71 -17.82 14.36
C GLU A 211 7.16 -16.69 13.47
N GLY A 212 7.60 -16.60 12.21
CA GLY A 212 7.16 -15.61 11.25
C GLY A 212 7.97 -14.31 11.22
N TRP A 213 9.02 -14.18 12.03
CA TRP A 213 9.75 -12.92 12.21
C TRP A 213 10.89 -12.72 11.21
N LEU A 214 11.00 -11.48 10.75
CA LEU A 214 12.13 -10.91 10.05
C LEU A 214 12.78 -9.84 10.93
N TYR A 215 14.11 -9.73 10.88
CA TYR A 215 14.87 -8.85 11.75
C TYR A 215 15.73 -7.87 10.94
N ALA A 216 15.85 -6.63 11.41
CA ALA A 216 16.71 -5.61 10.81
C ALA A 216 17.22 -4.60 11.85
N ARG A 217 18.20 -3.77 11.45
CA ARG A 217 18.70 -2.66 12.29
C ARG A 217 17.74 -1.48 12.33
N SER A 218 16.96 -1.29 11.28
CA SER A 218 15.89 -0.30 11.16
C SER A 218 14.86 -0.79 10.15
N PHE A 219 13.72 -0.12 10.04
CA PHE A 219 12.68 -0.49 9.07
C PHE A 219 13.12 -0.34 7.61
N LYS A 220 14.26 0.30 7.33
CA LYS A 220 14.88 0.38 6.00
C LYS A 220 15.54 -0.94 5.56
N GLY A 221 15.62 -1.94 6.44
CA GLY A 221 16.32 -3.19 6.17
C GLY A 221 17.85 -3.06 6.19
N PRO A 222 18.58 -4.01 5.57
CA PRO A 222 18.08 -5.23 4.97
C PRO A 222 17.49 -6.18 6.04
N TRP A 223 16.46 -6.93 5.65
CA TRP A 223 15.79 -7.91 6.51
C TRP A 223 16.48 -9.28 6.49
N LYS A 224 16.53 -9.94 7.65
CA LYS A 224 17.17 -11.25 7.84
C LYS A 224 16.25 -12.20 8.59
N LYS A 225 16.30 -13.49 8.23
CA LYS A 225 15.55 -14.56 8.93
C LYS A 225 16.15 -14.87 10.30
N GLN A 226 17.47 -14.79 10.44
CA GLN A 226 18.15 -15.03 11.72
C GLN A 226 18.36 -13.74 12.50
N MET A 227 17.99 -13.73 13.78
CA MET A 227 18.23 -12.62 14.69
C MET A 227 19.73 -12.48 15.00
N LEU A 228 20.22 -11.24 15.01
CA LEU A 228 21.55 -10.85 15.46
C LEU A 228 21.40 -9.78 16.55
N SER A 229 22.38 -9.66 17.44
CA SER A 229 22.37 -8.68 18.53
C SER A 229 22.30 -7.21 18.08
N THR A 230 22.63 -6.93 16.82
CA THR A 230 22.56 -5.58 16.24
C THR A 230 21.17 -5.21 15.71
N HIS A 231 20.24 -6.17 15.61
CA HIS A 231 18.90 -5.91 15.10
C HIS A 231 18.05 -5.22 16.16
N MET A 232 17.40 -4.14 15.76
CA MET A 232 16.61 -3.29 16.65
C MET A 232 15.12 -3.32 16.32
N VAL A 233 14.75 -3.79 15.12
CA VAL A 233 13.35 -3.94 14.73
C VAL A 233 13.12 -5.35 14.20
N ARG A 234 11.87 -5.80 14.34
CA ARG A 234 11.39 -7.00 13.69
C ARG A 234 10.00 -6.78 13.12
N CYS A 235 9.69 -7.51 12.05
CA CYS A 235 8.35 -7.53 11.49
C CYS A 235 7.88 -8.97 11.19
N ARG A 236 6.57 -9.17 11.16
CA ARG A 236 5.93 -10.46 10.84
C ARG A 236 4.73 -10.23 9.93
N ALA A 237 4.73 -10.89 8.78
CA ALA A 237 3.62 -10.81 7.83
C ALA A 237 2.51 -11.77 8.22
N TRP A 238 1.28 -11.26 8.30
CA TRP A 238 0.03 -12.01 8.46
C TRP A 238 -0.76 -11.94 7.17
N THR A 239 -1.23 -13.07 6.66
CA THR A 239 -2.00 -13.13 5.43
C THR A 239 -3.35 -13.79 5.62
N ASN A 240 -4.30 -13.37 4.80
CA ASN A 240 -5.59 -14.01 4.65
C ASN A 240 -6.03 -13.93 3.18
N GLU A 241 -6.56 -15.03 2.66
CA GLU A 241 -7.06 -15.13 1.30
C GLU A 241 -8.56 -14.89 1.27
N TYR A 242 -9.01 -14.11 0.31
CA TYR A 242 -10.41 -13.79 0.08
C TYR A 242 -10.83 -14.29 -1.29
N CYS A 243 -12.03 -14.83 -1.42
CA CYS A 243 -12.60 -15.23 -2.69
C CYS A 243 -13.96 -14.63 -2.95
N LEU A 244 -14.23 -14.44 -4.25
CA LEU A 244 -15.49 -13.95 -4.76
C LEU A 244 -16.62 -14.87 -4.33
N VAL A 245 -17.68 -14.30 -3.75
CA VAL A 245 -18.91 -15.01 -3.43
C VAL A 245 -19.58 -15.39 -4.75
N THR A 246 -19.49 -16.66 -5.14
CA THR A 246 -20.29 -17.19 -6.23
C THR A 246 -21.73 -17.33 -5.73
N SER A 247 -22.71 -16.76 -6.43
CA SER A 247 -24.11 -17.09 -6.14
C SER A 247 -24.29 -18.60 -6.27
N PRO A 248 -25.04 -19.27 -5.37
CA PRO A 248 -25.37 -20.67 -5.59
C PRO A 248 -26.08 -20.79 -6.93
N ALA A 249 -25.71 -21.81 -7.72
CA ALA A 249 -26.42 -22.13 -8.95
C ALA A 249 -27.93 -22.21 -8.64
N LYS A 250 -28.76 -21.56 -9.47
CA LYS A 250 -30.21 -21.75 -9.38
C LYS A 250 -30.48 -23.26 -9.40
N PRO A 251 -31.28 -23.81 -8.47
CA PRO A 251 -31.69 -25.20 -8.60
C PRO A 251 -32.37 -25.37 -9.95
N ASP A 252 -31.91 -26.36 -10.72
CA ASP A 252 -32.57 -26.76 -11.96
C ASP A 252 -34.03 -27.05 -11.64
N PHE A 253 -34.93 -26.19 -12.10
CA PHE A 253 -36.35 -26.51 -12.16
C PHE A 253 -36.51 -27.60 -13.20
N ALA A 254 -36.41 -28.86 -12.78
CA ALA A 254 -36.83 -30.00 -13.57
C ALA A 254 -38.29 -29.77 -14.02
N PRO A 255 -38.60 -29.90 -15.32
CA PRO A 255 -39.97 -29.72 -15.78
C PRO A 255 -40.84 -30.79 -15.11
N LYS A 256 -41.93 -30.34 -14.45
CA LYS A 256 -42.96 -31.26 -13.95
C LYS A 256 -43.51 -32.03 -15.14
N ALA A 257 -43.28 -33.35 -15.16
CA ALA A 257 -43.98 -34.25 -16.06
C ALA A 257 -45.48 -34.16 -15.73
N HIS A 258 -46.25 -33.68 -16.70
CA HIS A 258 -47.71 -33.83 -16.68
C HIS A 258 -48.03 -35.27 -17.07
N SER A 259 -48.51 -36.05 -16.12
CA SER A 259 -49.23 -37.30 -16.41
C SER A 259 -50.69 -36.97 -16.66
N PHE A 260 -51.24 -37.53 -17.75
CA PHE A 260 -52.65 -37.47 -18.15
C PHE A 260 -53.58 -38.14 -17.13
#